data_AF-A0A662CSD8-F1
#
_entry.id   AF-A0A662CSD8-F1
#
_cell.length_a   1.000
_cell.length_b   1.000
_cell.length_c   1.000
_cell.angle_alpha   90.00
_cell.angle_beta   90.00
_cell.angle_gamma   90.00
#
_symmetry.space_group_name_H-M   'P 1'
#
loop_
_entity.id
_entity.type
_entity.pdbx_description
1 polymer ?
#
loop_
_entity_poly.entity_id
_entity_poly.type
_entity_poly.pdbx_seq_one_letter_code
_entity_poly.pdbx_strand_id
1 'polypeptide(L)'
;FSHILTFRYSRRKGTRADHLEEQIEERIKAERSEIIRLISEENRLDYMSSMVGKTERVLIEKVNSKGMAQGYGEHYLPIQFSAPLRTKNIFQDVVLEKVNPADPPLIIARI
;
A
#
# COMPACT_ATOMS: atom_id res chain seq x y z
N PHE A 1 4.69 4.87 9.96
CA PHE A 1 4.57 4.98 8.49
C PHE A 1 3.64 3.88 8.01
N SER A 2 2.73 4.16 7.07
CA SER A 2 1.76 3.18 6.56
C SER A 2 2.23 2.41 5.31
N HIS A 3 3.29 2.87 4.66
CA HIS A 3 3.93 2.21 3.51
C HIS A 3 5.40 2.63 3.45
N ILE A 4 6.33 1.66 3.40
CA ILE A 4 7.76 1.90 3.33
C ILE A 4 8.33 1.11 2.15
N LEU A 5 9.00 1.82 1.23
CA LEU A 5 9.74 1.18 0.14
C LEU A 5 11.23 1.18 0.48
N THR A 6 11.79 0.00 0.67
CA THR A 6 13.19 -0.16 1.08
C THR A 6 14.06 -0.53 -0.12
N PHE A 7 15.12 0.24 -0.34
CA PHE A 7 16.15 -0.07 -1.32
C PHE A 7 17.48 -0.27 -0.63
N ARG A 8 18.15 -1.37 -0.97
CA ARG A 8 19.53 -1.61 -0.51
C ARG A 8 20.49 -0.71 -1.26
N TYR A 9 21.51 -0.24 -0.56
CA TYR A 9 22.60 0.48 -1.20
C TYR A 9 23.33 -0.44 -2.18
N SER A 10 23.27 -0.09 -3.46
CA SER A 10 24.02 -0.73 -4.54
C SER A 10 25.27 0.09 -4.84
N ARG A 11 26.43 -0.51 -4.61
CA ARG A 11 27.73 0.14 -4.83
C ARG A 11 27.92 0.40 -6.33
N ARG A 12 28.17 1.67 -6.68
CA ARG A 12 28.42 2.10 -8.06
C ARG A 12 29.77 2.81 -8.15
N LYS A 13 30.62 2.35 -9.06
CA LYS A 13 31.98 2.87 -9.23
C LYS A 13 31.98 4.38 -9.48
N GLY A 14 32.88 5.10 -8.81
CA GLY A 14 33.07 6.54 -8.99
C GLY A 14 32.06 7.43 -8.26
N THR A 15 31.15 6.84 -7.47
CA THR A 15 30.32 7.62 -6.55
C THR A 15 31.09 7.95 -5.28
N ARG A 16 30.76 9.05 -4.59
CA ARG A 16 31.38 9.38 -3.29
C ARG A 16 31.23 8.24 -2.27
N ALA A 17 30.09 7.54 -2.29
CA ALA A 17 29.80 6.41 -1.41
C ALA A 17 30.61 5.14 -1.74
N ASP A 18 31.17 5.03 -2.94
CA ASP A 18 32.11 3.96 -3.34
C ASP A 18 33.47 4.08 -2.61
N HIS A 19 33.85 5.30 -2.25
CA HIS A 19 35.13 5.63 -1.60
C HIS A 19 35.07 5.62 -0.08
N LEU A 20 33.88 5.44 0.51
CA LEU A 20 33.75 5.34 1.97
C LEU A 20 34.29 3.99 2.45
N GLU A 21 35.05 4.01 3.55
CA GLU A 21 35.53 2.82 4.23
C GLU A 21 34.38 2.07 4.94
N GLU A 22 34.66 0.88 5.49
CA GLU A 22 33.68 0.08 6.26
C GLU A 22 32.41 -0.32 5.49
N GLN A 23 32.56 -0.67 4.22
CA GLN A 23 31.45 -1.15 3.39
C GLN A 23 30.85 -2.44 3.98
N ILE A 24 29.54 -2.41 4.23
CA ILE A 24 28.78 -3.57 4.73
C ILE A 24 28.63 -4.64 3.63
N GLU A 25 28.77 -5.90 4.02
CA GLU A 25 28.56 -7.06 3.15
C GLU A 25 27.14 -7.10 2.57
N GLU A 26 27.01 -7.60 1.33
CA GLU A 26 25.71 -7.66 0.65
C GLU A 26 24.69 -8.53 1.39
N ARG A 27 25.15 -9.60 2.04
CA ARG A 27 24.29 -10.47 2.86
C ARG A 27 23.63 -9.70 4.01
N ILE A 28 24.40 -8.90 4.75
CA ILE A 28 23.88 -8.11 5.87
C ILE A 28 22.89 -7.05 5.36
N LYS A 29 23.17 -6.43 4.21
CA LYS A 29 22.22 -5.49 3.56
C LYS A 29 20.92 -6.20 3.18
N ALA A 30 20.99 -7.40 2.63
CA ALA A 30 19.82 -8.24 2.31
C ALA A 30 18.98 -8.52 3.55
N GLU A 31 19.60 -9.04 4.61
CA GLU A 31 18.93 -9.36 5.88
C GLU A 31 18.23 -8.13 6.48
N ARG A 32 18.90 -6.97 6.53
CA ARG A 32 18.30 -5.72 7.02
C ARG A 32 17.14 -5.24 6.17
N SER A 33 17.24 -5.36 4.84
CA SER A 33 16.18 -4.97 3.92
C SER A 33 14.93 -5.82 4.10
N GLU A 34 15.10 -7.13 4.31
CA GLU A 34 13.98 -8.04 4.58
C GLU A 34 13.30 -7.72 5.91
N ILE A 35 14.06 -7.40 6.97
CA ILE A 35 13.50 -6.97 8.26
C ILE A 35 12.61 -5.73 8.07
N ILE A 36 13.09 -4.70 7.35
CA ILE A 36 12.30 -3.48 7.12
C ILE A 36 11.07 -3.77 6.25
N ARG A 37 11.18 -4.64 5.25
CA ARG A 37 10.04 -5.06 4.41
C ARG A 37 8.93 -5.69 5.27
N LEU A 38 9.29 -6.64 6.14
CA LEU A 38 8.34 -7.30 7.03
C LEU A 38 7.66 -6.31 7.99
N ILE A 39 8.46 -5.42 8.61
CA ILE A 39 7.93 -4.33 9.46
C ILE A 39 6.99 -3.42 8.67
N SER A 40 7.28 -3.15 7.39
CA SER A 40 6.40 -2.35 6.54
C SER A 40 5.09 -3.05 6.22
N GLU A 41 5.10 -4.36 6.00
CA GLU A 41 3.90 -5.16 5.72
C GLU A 41 2.98 -5.20 6.94
N GLU A 42 3.55 -5.42 8.13
CA GLU A 42 2.84 -5.39 9.40
C GLU A 42 2.20 -4.01 9.66
N ASN A 43 3.00 -2.94 9.61
CA ASN A 43 2.51 -1.58 9.83
C ASN A 43 1.43 -1.17 8.81
N ARG A 44 1.52 -1.66 7.56
CA ARG A 44 0.51 -1.39 6.53
C ARG A 44 -0.83 -2.03 6.91
N LEU A 45 -0.82 -3.29 7.33
CA LEU A 45 -2.04 -4.00 7.74
C LEU A 45 -2.64 -3.41 9.02
N ASP A 46 -1.81 -3.03 9.99
CA ASP A 46 -2.25 -2.37 11.22
C ASP A 46 -2.91 -1.02 10.92
N TYR A 47 -2.28 -0.22 10.06
CA TYR A 47 -2.84 1.05 9.64
C TYR A 47 -4.18 0.86 8.92
N MET A 48 -4.28 -0.08 7.97
CA MET A 48 -5.53 -0.39 7.29
C MET A 48 -6.61 -0.87 8.25
N SER A 49 -6.25 -1.69 9.23
CA SER A 49 -7.18 -2.19 10.26
C SER A 49 -7.69 -1.06 11.14
N SER A 50 -6.85 -0.07 11.47
CA SER A 50 -7.25 1.12 12.22
C SER A 50 -8.24 2.03 11.47
N MET A 51 -8.43 1.83 10.17
CA MET A 51 -9.37 2.57 9.34
C MET A 51 -10.74 1.90 9.24
N VAL A 52 -10.85 0.62 9.59
CA VAL A 52 -12.14 -0.09 9.62
C VAL A 52 -13.13 0.64 10.54
N GLY A 53 -14.36 0.79 10.07
CA GLY A 53 -15.45 1.50 10.72
C GLY A 53 -15.53 3.00 10.39
N LYS A 54 -14.52 3.58 9.74
CA LYS A 54 -14.54 4.98 9.29
C LYS A 54 -15.23 5.12 7.94
N THR A 55 -15.79 6.29 7.69
CA THR A 55 -16.26 6.70 6.37
C THR A 55 -15.13 7.39 5.62
N GLU A 56 -14.94 7.05 4.35
CA GLU A 56 -13.95 7.67 3.48
C GLU A 56 -14.55 8.01 2.12
N ARG A 57 -14.17 9.17 1.59
CA ARG A 57 -14.56 9.61 0.25
C ARG A 57 -13.62 9.02 -0.79
N VAL A 58 -14.12 8.11 -1.61
CA VAL A 58 -13.30 7.33 -2.55
C VAL A 58 -13.53 7.77 -3.99
N LEU A 59 -12.46 8.02 -4.73
CA LEU A 59 -12.51 8.19 -6.18
C LEU A 59 -12.56 6.82 -6.85
N ILE A 60 -13.64 6.54 -7.58
CA ILE A 60 -13.78 5.29 -8.35
C ILE A 60 -12.91 5.37 -9.62
N GLU A 61 -11.87 4.54 -9.70
CA GLU A 61 -10.97 4.51 -10.86
C GLU A 61 -11.32 3.39 -11.85
N LYS A 62 -11.80 2.26 -11.34
CA LYS A 62 -12.14 1.06 -12.12
C LYS A 62 -13.44 0.47 -11.62
N VAL A 63 -14.25 -0.04 -12.54
CA VAL A 63 -15.43 -0.84 -12.25
C VAL A 63 -15.36 -2.07 -13.14
N ASN A 64 -15.39 -3.26 -12.55
CA ASN A 64 -15.36 -4.51 -13.32
C ASN A 64 -16.77 -4.87 -13.84
N SER A 65 -16.86 -5.88 -14.70
CA SER A 65 -18.12 -6.35 -15.28
C SER A 65 -19.12 -6.92 -14.25
N LYS A 66 -18.67 -7.20 -13.03
CA LYS A 66 -19.49 -7.69 -11.91
C LYS A 66 -20.01 -6.55 -11.01
N GLY A 67 -19.76 -5.29 -11.36
CA GLY A 67 -20.18 -4.14 -10.54
C GLY A 67 -19.33 -3.96 -9.27
N MET A 68 -18.08 -4.44 -9.26
CA MET A 68 -17.13 -4.11 -8.19
C MET A 68 -16.30 -2.90 -8.62
N ALA A 69 -16.45 -1.82 -7.88
CA ALA A 69 -15.64 -0.62 -7.98
C ALA A 69 -14.34 -0.79 -7.18
N GLN A 70 -13.26 -0.23 -7.71
CA GLN A 70 -11.98 -0.10 -7.04
C GLN A 70 -11.45 1.33 -7.21
N GLY A 71 -10.86 1.86 -6.15
CA GLY A 71 -10.37 3.22 -6.13
C GLY A 71 -9.54 3.53 -4.89
N TYR A 72 -9.29 4.83 -4.70
CA TYR A 72 -8.51 5.35 -3.58
C TYR A 72 -9.26 6.50 -2.91
N GLY A 73 -9.19 6.53 -1.58
CA GLY A 73 -9.63 7.66 -0.78
C GLY A 73 -8.52 8.66 -0.46
N GLU A 74 -8.81 9.56 0.46
CA GLU A 74 -7.90 10.60 0.95
C GLU A 74 -6.61 10.04 1.55
N HIS A 75 -6.67 8.84 2.14
CA HIS A 75 -5.52 8.17 2.76
C HIS A 75 -4.75 7.28 1.78
N TYR A 76 -5.13 7.32 0.50
CA TYR A 76 -4.51 6.53 -0.57
C TYR A 76 -4.51 5.02 -0.29
N LEU A 77 -5.51 4.55 0.47
CA LEU A 77 -5.74 3.12 0.69
C LEU A 77 -6.53 2.54 -0.48
N PRO A 78 -6.11 1.39 -1.03
CA PRO A 78 -6.88 0.72 -2.08
C PRO A 78 -8.18 0.18 -1.47
N ILE A 79 -9.31 0.64 -1.97
CA ILE A 79 -10.64 0.32 -1.47
C ILE A 79 -11.46 -0.32 -2.58
N GLN A 80 -12.23 -1.34 -2.23
CA GLN A 80 -13.11 -2.06 -3.15
C GLN A 80 -14.51 -2.20 -2.55
N PHE A 81 -15.55 -1.89 -3.35
CA PHE A 81 -16.95 -1.95 -2.92
C PHE A 81 -17.88 -2.22 -4.12
N SER A 82 -19.13 -2.57 -3.85
CA SER A 82 -20.13 -2.74 -4.91
C SER A 82 -20.67 -1.39 -5.38
N ALA A 83 -20.72 -1.17 -6.69
CA ALA A 83 -21.25 0.04 -7.30
C ALA A 83 -21.92 -0.26 -8.65
N PRO A 84 -22.90 0.57 -9.09
CA PRO A 84 -23.48 0.45 -10.43
C PRO A 84 -22.42 0.50 -11.54
N LEU A 85 -22.69 -0.19 -12.64
CA LEU A 85 -21.86 -0.13 -13.83
C LEU A 85 -21.78 1.33 -14.35
N ARG A 86 -20.60 1.75 -14.83
CA ARG A 86 -20.30 3.09 -15.36
C ARG A 86 -20.15 4.23 -14.33
N THR A 87 -19.77 3.92 -13.10
CA THR A 87 -19.49 4.91 -12.03
C THR A 87 -18.03 5.39 -11.96
N LYS A 88 -17.26 5.26 -13.04
CA LYS A 88 -15.85 5.68 -13.08
C LYS A 88 -15.71 7.21 -13.02
N ASN A 89 -14.65 7.71 -12.38
CA ASN A 89 -14.32 9.12 -12.19
C ASN A 89 -15.35 9.89 -11.35
N ILE A 90 -16.00 9.20 -10.42
CA ILE A 90 -16.97 9.77 -9.48
C ILE A 90 -16.46 9.51 -8.06
N PHE A 91 -16.71 10.45 -7.16
CA PHE A 91 -16.48 10.27 -5.73
C PHE A 91 -17.68 9.62 -5.07
N GLN A 92 -17.43 8.64 -4.21
CA GLN A 92 -18.44 7.96 -3.42
C GLN A 92 -17.96 7.85 -1.97
N ASP A 93 -18.81 8.26 -1.03
CA ASP A 93 -18.57 8.02 0.39
C ASP A 93 -18.91 6.55 0.70
N VAL A 94 -18.00 5.87 1.38
CA VAL A 94 -18.13 4.45 1.74
C VAL A 94 -17.68 4.22 3.17
N VAL A 95 -18.28 3.24 3.84
CA VAL A 95 -17.88 2.75 5.16
C VAL A 95 -16.93 1.58 4.99
N LEU A 96 -15.73 1.69 5.56
CA LEU A 96 -14.69 0.68 5.51
C LEU A 96 -15.04 -0.49 6.45
N GLU A 97 -15.15 -1.72 5.95
CA GLU A 97 -15.65 -2.86 6.74
C GLU A 97 -14.57 -3.84 7.18
N LYS A 98 -13.66 -4.20 6.28
CA LYS A 98 -12.61 -5.19 6.59
C LYS A 98 -11.41 -5.05 5.70
N VAL A 99 -10.25 -5.41 6.25
CA VAL A 99 -9.01 -5.56 5.47
C VAL A 99 -9.01 -6.93 4.80
N ASN A 100 -8.69 -6.96 3.51
CA ASN A 100 -8.37 -8.17 2.76
C ASN A 100 -6.83 -8.23 2.59
N PRO A 101 -6.15 -9.19 3.23
CA PRO A 101 -4.68 -9.31 3.22
C PRO A 101 -4.15 -9.94 1.91
N ALA A 102 -4.76 -9.62 0.76
CA ALA A 102 -4.23 -9.98 -0.56
C ALA A 102 -2.87 -9.30 -0.81
N ASP A 103 -2.20 -9.64 -1.91
CA ASP A 103 -0.98 -8.95 -2.35
C ASP A 103 -1.24 -8.20 -3.68
N PRO A 104 -1.36 -6.86 -3.67
CA PRO A 104 -1.32 -5.96 -2.52
C PRO A 104 -2.63 -5.96 -1.70
N PRO A 105 -2.60 -5.63 -0.40
CA PRO A 105 -3.79 -5.71 0.44
C PRO A 105 -4.72 -4.54 0.15
N LEU A 106 -6.02 -4.77 0.32
CA LEU A 106 -7.09 -3.79 0.06
C LEU A 106 -8.14 -3.80 1.16
N ILE A 107 -8.94 -2.73 1.23
CA ILE A 107 -10.09 -2.65 2.15
C ILE A 107 -11.37 -2.93 1.38
N ILE A 108 -12.21 -3.82 1.92
CA ILE A 108 -13.58 -4.00 1.47
C ILE A 108 -14.47 -3.00 2.19
N ALA A 109 -15.28 -2.28 1.44
CA ALA A 109 -16.19 -1.26 1.94
C ALA A 109 -17.61 -1.46 1.42
N ARG A 110 -18.56 -0.74 2.03
CA ARG A 110 -19.94 -0.63 1.56
C ARG A 110 -20.36 0.83 1.43
N ILE A 111 -21.35 1.07 0.57
CA ILE A 111 -22.02 2.37 0.45
C ILE A 111 -23.06 2.50 1.58
#